data_AF-A0ABD0N9E6-F1
#
_entry.id   AF-A0ABD0N9E6-F1
#
_cell.length_a   1.000
_cell.length_b   1.000
_cell.length_c   1.000
_cell.angle_alpha   90.00
_cell.angle_beta   90.00
_cell.angle_gamma   90.00
#
_symmetry.space_group_name_H-M   'P 1'
#
loop_
_entity.id
_entity.type
_entity.pdbx_description
1 polymer ?
#
loop_
_entity_poly.entity_id
_entity_poly.type
_entity_poly.pdbx_seq_one_letter_code
_entity_poly.pdbx_strand_id
1 'polypeptide(L)'
;VTLRKLLDHLKRVASHHEVNKMTCQNLAVCFGPVLLSQRQEASCHGNRVFIDSEELASALHFKKHIEVLHYLLQLWPGETHTTPFH
;
A
#
# COMPACT_ATOMS: atom_id res chain seq x y z
N VAL A 1 5.66 -4.52 -14.48
CA VAL A 1 6.51 -5.61 -13.94
C VAL A 1 6.92 -5.37 -12.49
N THR A 2 7.38 -4.15 -12.14
CA THR A 2 7.84 -3.78 -10.79
C THR A 2 6.77 -3.90 -9.70
N LEU A 3 5.61 -3.26 -9.87
CA LEU A 3 4.55 -3.26 -8.85
C LEU A 3 3.99 -4.66 -8.56
N ARG A 4 3.83 -5.48 -9.61
CA ARG A 4 3.36 -6.87 -9.48
C ARG A 4 4.29 -7.70 -8.60
N LYS A 5 5.60 -7.70 -8.91
CA LYS A 5 6.63 -8.41 -8.12
C LYS A 5 6.67 -7.95 -6.67
N LEU A 6 6.45 -6.64 -6.44
CA LEU A 6 6.38 -6.11 -5.09
C LEU A 6 5.15 -6.62 -4.33
N LEU A 7 3.97 -6.62 -4.96
CA LEU A 7 2.74 -7.15 -4.36
C LEU A 7 2.83 -8.66 -4.08
N ASP A 8 3.44 -9.43 -4.99
CA ASP A 8 3.75 -10.85 -4.78
C ASP A 8 4.62 -11.02 -3.52
N HIS A 9 5.69 -10.22 -3.38
CA HIS A 9 6.56 -10.25 -2.21
C HIS A 9 5.82 -9.86 -0.92
N LEU A 10 5.10 -8.75 -0.92
CA LEU A 10 4.34 -8.29 0.26
C LEU A 10 3.30 -9.32 0.70
N LYS A 11 2.66 -10.02 -0.25
CA LYS A 11 1.71 -11.08 0.07
C LYS A 11 2.38 -12.28 0.74
N ARG A 12 3.59 -12.66 0.32
CA ARG A 12 4.40 -13.70 1.00
C ARG A 12 4.83 -13.27 2.39
N VAL A 13 5.20 -12.00 2.58
CA VAL A 13 5.53 -11.47 3.91
C VAL A 13 4.32 -11.59 4.82
N ALA A 14 3.13 -11.22 4.33
CA ALA A 14 1.88 -11.35 5.06
C ALA A 14 1.49 -12.81 5.37
N SER A 15 1.84 -13.78 4.51
CA SER A 15 1.53 -15.19 4.77
C SER A 15 2.34 -15.78 5.94
N HIS A 16 3.47 -15.17 6.30
CA HIS A 16 4.32 -15.56 7.43
C HIS A 16 4.14 -14.67 8.67
N HIS A 17 3.00 -13.97 8.78
CA HIS A 17 2.70 -13.04 9.86
C HIS A 17 2.77 -13.66 11.26
N GLU A 18 2.57 -14.97 11.40
CA GLU A 18 2.73 -15.66 12.68
C GLU A 18 4.16 -15.53 13.25
N VAL A 19 5.17 -15.51 12.38
CA VAL A 19 6.59 -15.42 12.75
C VAL A 19 7.10 -13.98 12.68
N ASN A 20 6.80 -13.25 11.60
CA ASN A 20 7.34 -11.90 11.38
C ASN A 20 6.45 -10.78 11.92
N LYS A 21 5.24 -11.09 12.38
CA LYS A 21 4.24 -10.14 12.93
C LYS A 21 3.78 -9.06 11.96
N MET A 22 4.00 -9.24 10.66
CA MET A 22 3.59 -8.31 9.60
C MET A 22 2.27 -8.76 8.95
N THR A 23 1.15 -8.17 9.37
CA THR A 23 -0.15 -8.37 8.74
C THR A 23 -0.28 -7.58 7.42
N CYS A 24 -1.28 -7.90 6.59
CA CYS A 24 -1.60 -7.09 5.41
C CYS A 24 -1.82 -5.61 5.77
N GLN A 25 -2.41 -5.34 6.95
CA GLN A 25 -2.62 -4.00 7.47
C GLN A 25 -1.29 -3.29 7.80
N ASN A 26 -0.36 -3.96 8.49
CA ASN A 26 0.95 -3.39 8.82
C ASN A 26 1.73 -3.04 7.55
N LEU A 27 1.69 -3.93 6.55
CA LEU A 27 2.30 -3.68 5.26
C LEU A 27 1.62 -2.52 4.52
N ALA A 28 0.29 -2.44 4.54
CA ALA A 28 -0.43 -1.35 3.92
C ALA A 28 -0.12 0.01 4.56
N VAL A 29 0.06 0.05 5.88
CA VAL A 29 0.47 1.26 6.61
C VAL A 29 1.88 1.71 6.20
N CYS A 30 2.83 0.78 6.11
CA CYS A 30 4.21 1.12 5.75
C CYS A 30 4.38 1.50 4.27
N PHE A 31 3.68 0.80 3.37
CA PHE A 31 3.92 0.89 1.92
C PHE A 31 2.85 1.70 1.17
N GLY A 32 1.65 1.88 1.73
CA GLY A 32 0.54 2.60 1.10
C GLY A 32 0.91 4.02 0.69
N PRO A 33 1.46 4.84 1.60
CA PRO A 33 1.90 6.19 1.28
C PRO A 33 3.04 6.21 0.24
N VAL A 34 4.01 5.29 0.32
CA VAL A 34 5.18 5.28 -0.58
C VAL A 34 4.80 4.87 -2.01
N LEU A 35 3.89 3.91 -2.15
CA LEU A 35 3.50 3.37 -3.45
C LEU A 35 2.46 4.22 -4.17
N LEU A 36 1.63 4.96 -3.43
CA LEU A 36 0.46 5.63 -3.99
C LEU A 36 0.46 7.17 -3.84
N SER A 37 1.30 7.77 -2.99
CA SER A 37 1.36 9.23 -2.83
C SER A 37 2.20 9.97 -3.89
N GLN A 38 2.98 9.28 -4.73
CA GLN A 38 3.98 9.91 -5.62
C GLN A 38 3.45 10.71 -6.83
N ARG A 39 2.14 10.99 -6.96
CA ARG A 39 1.61 11.71 -8.16
C ARG A 39 0.90 13.05 -7.89
N GLN A 40 0.85 13.55 -6.67
CA GLN A 40 0.17 14.85 -6.40
C GLN A 40 1.12 16.06 -6.41
N GLU A 41 2.45 15.87 -6.42
CA GLU A 41 3.42 16.98 -6.29
C GLU A 41 3.74 17.73 -7.59
N ALA A 42 3.15 17.35 -8.74
CA ALA A 42 3.50 17.94 -10.04
C ALA A 42 2.44 18.87 -10.66
N SER A 43 1.31 19.18 -9.99
CA SER A 43 0.18 19.84 -10.67
C SER A 43 -0.50 21.03 -9.95
N CYS A 44 -0.01 21.54 -8.82
CA CYS A 44 -0.77 22.53 -8.05
C CYS A 44 0.03 23.80 -7.73
N HIS A 45 0.61 24.46 -8.74
CA HIS A 45 0.98 25.87 -8.64
C HIS A 45 -0.30 26.72 -8.81
N GLY A 46 -0.98 27.09 -7.72
CA GLY A 46 -2.12 28.00 -7.82
C GLY A 46 -2.80 28.33 -6.50
N ASN A 47 -2.46 29.50 -5.95
CA ASN A 47 -3.22 30.31 -5.01
C ASN A 47 -3.51 29.77 -3.59
N ARG A 48 -2.68 30.28 -2.68
CA ARG A 48 -2.91 30.58 -1.26
C ARG A 48 -4.38 30.90 -0.93
N VAL A 49 -4.98 30.16 0.02
CA VAL A 49 -5.98 30.59 1.05
C VAL A 49 -6.51 29.40 1.90
N PHE A 50 -6.27 28.13 1.55
CA PHE A 50 -6.89 26.97 2.25
C PHE A 50 -5.87 26.00 2.88
N ILE A 51 -4.97 26.48 3.73
CA ILE A 51 -3.90 25.65 4.32
C ILE A 51 -4.43 24.49 5.18
N ASP A 52 -5.61 24.64 5.80
CA ASP A 52 -6.15 23.62 6.71
C ASP A 52 -6.88 22.45 6.00
N SER A 53 -7.37 22.65 4.77
CA SER A 53 -8.04 21.57 4.03
C SER A 53 -7.10 20.75 3.16
N GLU A 54 -5.94 21.28 2.77
CA GLU A 54 -4.98 20.51 1.97
C GLU A 54 -4.20 19.53 2.84
N GLU A 55 -3.85 19.90 4.07
CA GLU A 55 -3.22 19.00 5.05
C GLU A 55 -4.21 17.92 5.52
N LEU A 56 -5.47 18.29 5.80
CA LEU A 56 -6.52 17.33 6.12
C LEU A 56 -6.89 16.44 4.93
N ALA A 57 -6.95 16.98 3.70
CA ALA A 57 -7.16 16.19 2.49
C ALA A 57 -5.98 15.26 2.21
N SER A 58 -4.74 15.70 2.49
CA SER A 58 -3.54 14.87 2.41
C SER A 58 -3.55 13.76 3.47
N ALA A 59 -3.98 14.07 4.71
CA ALA A 59 -4.19 13.08 5.77
C ALA A 59 -5.27 12.05 5.41
N LEU A 60 -6.37 12.49 4.80
CA LEU A 60 -7.42 11.63 4.23
C LEU A 60 -6.89 10.80 3.05
N HIS A 61 -5.97 11.36 2.26
CA HIS A 61 -5.34 10.67 1.13
C HIS A 61 -4.46 9.52 1.60
N PHE A 62 -3.67 9.71 2.67
CA PHE A 62 -2.86 8.64 3.24
C PHE A 62 -3.72 7.48 3.75
N LYS A 63 -4.84 7.77 4.43
CA LYS A 63 -5.76 6.73 4.89
C LYS A 63 -6.35 5.95 3.71
N LYS A 64 -6.77 6.64 2.65
CA LYS A 64 -7.31 5.99 1.43
C LYS A 64 -6.26 5.12 0.73
N HIS A 65 -5.01 5.56 0.68
CA HIS A 65 -3.91 4.78 0.08
C HIS A 65 -3.59 3.52 0.87
N ILE A 66 -3.61 3.62 2.21
CA ILE A 66 -3.47 2.47 3.09
C ILE A 66 -4.63 1.50 2.86
N GLU A 67 -5.88 1.98 2.83
CA GLU A 67 -7.06 1.12 2.58
C GLU A 67 -7.00 0.42 1.22
N VAL A 68 -6.63 1.15 0.15
CA VAL A 68 -6.49 0.59 -1.20
C VAL A 68 -5.42 -0.49 -1.23
N LEU A 69 -4.24 -0.24 -0.65
CA LEU A 69 -3.16 -1.23 -0.63
C LEU A 69 -3.52 -2.43 0.24
N HIS A 70 -4.18 -2.21 1.39
CA HIS A 70 -4.66 -3.29 2.26
C HIS A 70 -5.65 -4.19 1.52
N TYR A 71 -6.63 -3.60 0.83
CA TYR A 71 -7.62 -4.33 0.05
C TYR A 71 -6.98 -5.10 -1.11
N LEU A 72 -6.05 -4.48 -1.83
CA LEU A 72 -5.27 -5.14 -2.87
C LEU A 72 -4.51 -6.35 -2.33
N LEU A 73 -3.82 -6.22 -1.19
CA LEU A 73 -3.07 -7.31 -0.57
C LEU A 73 -3.99 -8.41 -0.01
N GLN A 74 -5.18 -8.07 0.50
CA GLN A 74 -6.15 -9.08 0.94
C GLN A 74 -6.59 -9.98 -0.23
N LEU A 75 -6.93 -9.37 -1.37
CA LEU A 75 -7.37 -10.08 -2.57
C LEU A 75 -6.24 -10.61 -3.46
N TRP A 76 -4.99 -10.19 -3.19
CA TRP A 76 -3.86 -10.61 -4.01
C TRP A 76 -3.71 -12.14 -3.95
N PRO A 77 -3.56 -12.83 -5.09
CA PRO A 77 -3.29 -14.25 -5.08
C PRO A 77 -2.01 -14.48 -4.28
N GLY A 78 -2.12 -15.22 -3.17
CA GLY A 78 -0.92 -15.71 -2.51
C GLY A 78 -0.15 -16.53 -3.52
N GLU A 79 1.19 -16.46 -3.51
CA GLU A 79 1.97 -17.53 -4.11
C GLU A 79 1.52 -18.81 -3.41
N THR A 80 0.63 -19.56 -4.08
CA THR A 80 0.52 -20.97 -3.87
C THR A 80 1.92 -21.47 -4.14
N HIS A 81 2.63 -21.82 -3.08
CA HIS A 81 3.61 -22.87 -3.22
C HIS A 81 2.82 -24.01 -3.86
N THR A 82 2.92 -24.11 -5.18
CA THR A 82 2.87 -25.40 -5.85
C THR A 82 3.95 -26.18 -5.13
N THR A 83 3.53 -26.89 -4.08
CA THR A 83 4.26 -28.03 -3.56
C THR A 83 4.59 -28.85 -4.80
N PRO A 84 5.86 -28.99 -5.22
CA PRO A 84 6.15 -30.03 -6.17
C PRO A 84 5.83 -31.32 -5.42
N PHE A 85 4.73 -31.96 -5.82
CA PHE A 85 4.56 -33.38 -5.57
C PHE A 85 5.65 -34.08 -6.40
N HIS A 86 6.81 -34.32 -5.78
CA HIS A 86 7.60 -35.57 -5.86
C HIS A 86 8.96 -35.39 -5.18
#